data_AF-A0A7R9QKB1-F1
#
_entry.id   AF-A0A7R9QKB1-F1
#
_cell.length_a   1.000
_cell.length_b   1.000
_cell.length_c   1.000
_cell.angle_alpha   90.00
_cell.angle_beta   90.00
_cell.angle_gamma   90.00
#
_symmetry.space_group_name_H-M   'P 1'
#
loop_
_entity.id
_entity.type
_entity.pdbx_description
1 polymer ?
#
loop_
_entity_poly.entity_id
_entity_poly.type
_entity_poly.pdbx_seq_one_letter_code
_entity_poly.pdbx_strand_id
1 'polypeptide(L)'
;MSAQELYKQLNEEAEAYRKEKKRQSYSGIHKYLFLLKGKQRFPCVTDDKQTVISLPPLINSETTKITEETKDMLLEVTGESVPTCRKVMDALLHGMLKLGLSSQSLSTGADSANGEVVAVTAGLQALTIQPKALTVEPVKVVDTEGKLYVQYPSKTDLQFPDIDVKRGKE
;
A
#
# COMPACT_ATOMS: atom_id res chain seq x y z
N MET A 1 -22.90 -9.91 1.71
CA MET A 1 -22.92 -9.45 0.31
C MET A 1 -21.77 -10.13 -0.42
N SER A 2 -22.03 -10.77 -1.54
CA SER A 2 -21.00 -11.42 -2.36
C SER A 2 -20.33 -10.44 -3.32
N ALA A 3 -19.13 -10.76 -3.81
CA ALA A 3 -18.42 -9.95 -4.81
C ALA A 3 -19.25 -9.72 -6.09
N GLN A 4 -20.01 -10.74 -6.50
CA GLN A 4 -20.89 -10.66 -7.67
C GLN A 4 -22.09 -9.73 -7.44
N GLU A 5 -22.68 -9.74 -6.24
CA GLU A 5 -23.75 -8.81 -5.86
C GLU A 5 -23.25 -7.37 -5.89
N LEU A 6 -22.09 -7.10 -5.29
CA LEU A 6 -21.47 -5.78 -5.30
C LEU A 6 -21.18 -5.31 -6.73
N TYR A 7 -20.61 -6.17 -7.57
CA TYR A 7 -20.36 -5.86 -8.97
C TYR A 7 -21.64 -5.51 -9.74
N LYS A 8 -22.74 -6.21 -9.46
CA LYS A 8 -24.04 -5.94 -10.07
C LYS A 8 -24.57 -4.57 -9.62
N GLN A 9 -24.54 -4.29 -8.32
CA GLN A 9 -24.99 -3.00 -7.76
C GLN A 9 -24.21 -1.82 -8.36
N LEU A 10 -22.88 -1.92 -8.43
CA LEU A 10 -22.05 -0.87 -9.01
C LEU A 10 -22.32 -0.66 -10.51
N ASN A 11 -22.69 -1.71 -11.27
CA ASN A 11 -23.11 -1.54 -12.66
C ASN A 11 -24.45 -0.82 -12.77
N GLU A 12 -25.42 -1.17 -11.93
CA GLU A 12 -26.73 -0.50 -11.90
C GLU A 12 -26.58 0.99 -11.53
N GLU A 13 -25.73 1.30 -10.54
CA GLU A 13 -25.39 2.67 -10.17
C GLU A 13 -24.69 3.42 -11.32
N ALA A 14 -23.73 2.78 -11.99
CA ALA A 14 -23.04 3.35 -13.14
C ALA A 14 -24.00 3.68 -14.29
N GLU A 15 -24.99 2.82 -14.57
CA GLU A 15 -26.02 3.05 -15.57
C GLU A 15 -26.99 4.15 -15.16
N ALA A 16 -27.43 4.17 -13.90
CA ALA A 16 -28.29 5.22 -13.36
C ALA A 16 -27.61 6.59 -13.47
N TYR A 17 -26.34 6.68 -13.07
CA TYR A 17 -25.55 7.89 -13.17
C TYR A 17 -25.36 8.37 -14.61
N ARG A 18 -25.17 7.44 -15.56
CA ARG A 18 -25.11 7.77 -16.99
C ARG A 18 -26.43 8.34 -17.52
N LYS A 19 -27.55 7.73 -17.13
CA LYS A 19 -28.90 8.18 -17.52
C LYS A 19 -29.19 9.57 -16.96
N GLU A 20 -28.85 9.81 -15.70
CA GLU A 20 -29.05 11.10 -15.02
C GLU A 20 -28.19 12.21 -15.65
N LYS A 21 -26.87 11.99 -15.79
CA LYS A 21 -25.96 13.04 -16.28
C LYS A 21 -25.90 13.20 -17.79
N LYS A 22 -26.61 12.34 -18.56
CA LYS A 22 -26.58 12.29 -20.03
C LYS A 22 -25.15 12.24 -20.60
N ARG A 23 -24.19 11.67 -19.85
CA ARG A 23 -22.78 11.55 -20.24
C ARG A 23 -22.47 10.13 -20.68
N GLN A 24 -21.58 10.00 -21.66
CA GLN A 24 -21.09 8.69 -22.10
C GLN A 24 -19.89 8.16 -21.29
N SER A 25 -19.29 8.98 -20.44
CA SER A 25 -18.11 8.59 -19.67
C SER A 25 -18.48 8.14 -18.25
N TYR A 26 -17.89 7.03 -17.80
CA TYR A 26 -17.92 6.62 -16.40
C TYR A 26 -16.94 7.45 -15.56
N SER A 27 -17.31 7.81 -14.33
CA SER A 27 -16.44 8.51 -13.37
C SER A 27 -16.12 7.64 -12.17
N GLY A 28 -14.97 7.88 -11.52
CA GLY A 28 -14.58 7.18 -10.31
C GLY A 28 -14.47 5.66 -10.49
N ILE A 29 -15.03 4.92 -9.52
CA ILE A 29 -15.04 3.45 -9.45
C ILE A 29 -15.64 2.78 -10.69
N HIS A 30 -16.65 3.40 -11.30
CA HIS A 30 -17.36 2.83 -12.46
C HIS A 30 -16.46 2.64 -13.68
N LYS A 31 -15.32 3.36 -13.72
CA LYS A 31 -14.31 3.15 -14.76
C LYS A 31 -13.63 1.79 -14.66
N TYR A 32 -13.61 1.12 -13.52
CA TYR A 32 -12.90 -0.16 -13.37
C TYR A 32 -13.81 -1.38 -13.58
N LEU A 33 -15.13 -1.18 -13.65
CA LEU A 33 -16.11 -2.27 -13.85
C LEU A 33 -15.90 -3.06 -15.14
N PHE A 34 -15.34 -2.44 -16.18
CA PHE A 34 -15.06 -3.14 -17.44
C PHE A 34 -13.97 -4.21 -17.30
N LEU A 35 -13.03 -4.06 -16.34
CA LEU A 35 -11.94 -5.03 -16.11
C LEU A 35 -12.47 -6.39 -15.68
N LEU A 36 -13.65 -6.40 -15.05
CA LEU A 36 -14.32 -7.60 -14.55
C LEU A 36 -15.47 -8.07 -15.46
N LYS A 37 -15.74 -7.37 -16.57
CA LYS A 37 -16.86 -7.71 -17.46
C LYS A 37 -16.66 -9.08 -18.08
N GLY A 38 -17.63 -9.97 -17.88
CA GLY A 38 -17.63 -11.33 -18.43
C GLY A 38 -16.70 -12.31 -17.71
N LYS A 39 -16.10 -11.93 -16.58
CA LYS A 39 -15.29 -12.83 -15.76
C LYS A 39 -16.19 -13.69 -14.87
N GLN A 40 -15.88 -14.98 -14.76
CA GLN A 40 -16.60 -15.92 -13.87
C GLN A 40 -16.12 -15.88 -12.42
N ARG A 41 -14.90 -15.38 -12.20
CA ARG A 41 -14.27 -15.28 -10.88
C ARG A 41 -13.77 -13.87 -10.67
N PHE A 42 -13.84 -13.43 -9.41
CA PHE A 42 -13.37 -12.12 -8.97
C PHE A 42 -12.17 -12.33 -8.05
N PRO A 43 -11.08 -11.55 -8.20
CA PRO A 43 -9.99 -11.58 -7.26
C PRO A 43 -10.46 -10.96 -5.94
N CYS A 44 -10.04 -11.56 -4.83
CA CYS A 44 -10.46 -11.19 -3.50
C CYS A 44 -9.30 -11.45 -2.56
N VAL A 45 -9.02 -10.50 -1.67
CA VAL A 45 -8.05 -10.67 -0.60
C VAL A 45 -8.81 -10.82 0.70
N THR A 46 -8.51 -11.88 1.45
CA THR A 46 -9.13 -12.20 2.72
C THR A 46 -8.08 -12.34 3.81
N ASP A 47 -8.45 -12.01 5.03
CA ASP A 47 -7.64 -12.30 6.22
C ASP A 47 -7.76 -13.78 6.64
N ASP A 48 -7.06 -14.13 7.72
CA ASP A 48 -7.09 -15.44 8.37
C ASP A 48 -8.48 -15.85 8.86
N LYS A 49 -9.32 -14.87 9.20
CA LYS A 49 -10.71 -15.03 9.63
C LYS A 49 -11.70 -15.11 8.46
N GLN A 50 -11.21 -15.18 7.22
CA GLN A 50 -12.03 -15.19 5.99
C GLN A 50 -12.84 -13.88 5.79
N THR A 51 -12.45 -12.80 6.43
CA THR A 51 -13.00 -11.45 6.22
C THR A 51 -12.41 -10.88 4.94
N VAL A 52 -13.26 -10.37 4.04
CA VAL A 52 -12.79 -9.70 2.82
C VAL A 52 -12.20 -8.33 3.16
N ILE A 53 -10.93 -8.13 2.81
CA ILE A 53 -10.20 -6.87 3.05
C ILE A 53 -10.05 -6.03 1.78
N SER A 54 -9.99 -6.65 0.60
CA SER A 54 -10.03 -5.94 -0.68
C SER A 54 -10.69 -6.78 -1.77
N LEU A 55 -11.33 -6.09 -2.71
CA LEU A 55 -11.87 -6.65 -3.95
C LEU A 55 -11.27 -5.91 -5.15
N PRO A 56 -10.03 -6.27 -5.56
CA PRO A 56 -9.41 -5.63 -6.71
C PRO A 56 -10.20 -5.87 -8.02
N PRO A 57 -10.15 -4.94 -8.99
CA PRO A 57 -9.62 -3.58 -8.95
C PRO A 57 -10.68 -2.56 -8.49
N LEU A 58 -11.69 -2.98 -7.71
CA LEU A 58 -12.82 -2.16 -7.35
C LEU A 58 -12.57 -1.40 -6.05
N ILE A 59 -12.74 -2.06 -4.90
CA ILE A 59 -12.79 -1.37 -3.61
C ILE A 59 -11.98 -2.10 -2.54
N ASN A 60 -11.56 -1.34 -1.54
CA ASN A 60 -11.04 -1.87 -0.29
C ASN A 60 -12.15 -1.92 0.76
N SER A 61 -11.99 -2.76 1.77
CA SER A 61 -12.92 -2.87 2.89
C SER A 61 -12.79 -1.70 3.85
N GLU A 62 -13.92 -1.26 4.43
CA GLU A 62 -13.91 -0.25 5.51
C GLU A 62 -13.21 -0.76 6.78
N THR A 63 -13.14 -2.08 6.97
CA THR A 63 -12.48 -2.69 8.14
C THR A 63 -10.97 -2.41 8.18
N THR A 64 -10.33 -2.31 7.01
CA THR A 64 -8.88 -2.05 6.87
C THR A 64 -8.59 -0.62 6.43
N LYS A 65 -9.49 0.31 6.78
CA LYS A 65 -9.34 1.72 6.44
C LYS A 65 -8.19 2.33 7.23
N ILE A 66 -7.29 3.01 6.52
CA ILE A 66 -6.20 3.76 7.12
C ILE A 66 -6.77 4.97 7.84
N THR A 67 -6.40 5.13 9.11
CA THR A 67 -6.76 6.23 10.00
C THR A 67 -5.51 6.94 10.50
N GLU A 68 -5.68 8.07 11.20
CA GLU A 68 -4.56 8.79 11.84
C GLU A 68 -3.83 7.96 12.90
N GLU A 69 -4.48 6.93 13.44
CA GLU A 69 -3.92 6.01 14.43
C GLU A 69 -3.13 4.86 13.80
N THR A 70 -3.17 4.71 12.47
CA THR A 70 -2.52 3.60 11.76
C THR A 70 -1.00 3.74 11.82
N LYS A 71 -0.34 2.74 12.39
CA LYS A 71 1.13 2.68 12.52
C LYS A 71 1.76 1.72 11.51
N ASP A 72 1.10 0.59 11.30
CA ASP A 72 1.55 -0.48 10.42
C ASP A 72 0.60 -0.60 9.23
N MET A 73 1.16 -0.78 8.04
CA MET A 73 0.40 -0.81 6.80
C MET A 73 0.74 -2.07 5.99
N LEU A 74 -0.27 -2.85 5.64
CA LEU A 74 -0.14 -3.86 4.61
C LEU A 74 -0.31 -3.19 3.23
N LEU A 75 0.71 -3.30 2.39
CA LEU A 75 0.67 -2.79 1.02
C LEU A 75 0.59 -3.96 0.04
N GLU A 76 -0.41 -3.92 -0.84
CA GLU A 76 -0.52 -4.87 -1.95
C GLU A 76 -0.64 -4.14 -3.30
N VAL A 77 -0.17 -4.80 -4.36
CA VAL A 77 -0.37 -4.36 -5.75
C VAL A 77 -0.77 -5.58 -6.56
N THR A 78 -1.99 -5.57 -7.09
CA THR A 78 -2.52 -6.64 -7.94
C THR A 78 -2.51 -6.23 -9.40
N GLY A 79 -2.25 -7.19 -10.29
CA GLY A 79 -2.18 -6.95 -11.72
C GLY A 79 -1.76 -8.20 -12.50
N GLU A 80 -1.74 -8.08 -13.83
CA GLU A 80 -1.43 -9.20 -14.73
C GLU A 80 0.08 -9.52 -14.81
N SER A 81 0.94 -8.56 -14.45
CA SER A 81 2.40 -8.65 -14.61
C SER A 81 3.09 -8.36 -13.30
N VAL A 82 3.71 -9.39 -12.71
CA VAL A 82 4.53 -9.26 -11.49
C VAL A 82 5.64 -8.21 -11.63
N PRO A 83 6.40 -8.13 -12.75
CA PRO A 83 7.37 -7.05 -12.94
C PRO A 83 6.77 -5.65 -12.89
N THR A 84 5.56 -5.46 -13.43
CA THR A 84 4.86 -4.16 -13.37
C THR A 84 4.43 -3.85 -11.95
N CYS A 85 3.85 -4.82 -11.24
CA CYS A 85 3.45 -4.68 -9.83
C CYS A 85 4.65 -4.31 -8.95
N ARG A 86 5.81 -4.94 -9.16
CA ARG A 86 7.07 -4.62 -8.45
C ARG A 86 7.49 -3.17 -8.66
N LYS A 87 7.53 -2.70 -9.92
CA LYS A 87 7.87 -1.30 -10.24
C LYS A 87 6.92 -0.30 -9.59
N VAL A 88 5.62 -0.61 -9.57
CA VAL A 88 4.60 0.23 -8.92
C VAL A 88 4.82 0.26 -7.40
N MET A 89 5.11 -0.89 -6.79
CA MET A 89 5.39 -0.98 -5.35
C MET A 89 6.69 -0.25 -4.98
N ASP A 90 7.75 -0.38 -5.77
CA ASP A 90 9.01 0.35 -5.62
C ASP A 90 8.76 1.87 -5.65
N ALA A 91 8.02 2.34 -6.66
CA ALA A 91 7.69 3.76 -6.81
C ALA A 91 6.79 4.28 -5.68
N LEU A 92 5.84 3.48 -5.22
CA LEU A 92 4.97 3.82 -4.09
C LEU A 92 5.78 4.00 -2.81
N LEU A 93 6.62 3.01 -2.47
CA LEU A 93 7.47 3.05 -1.28
C LEU A 93 8.48 4.21 -1.36
N HIS A 94 9.09 4.44 -2.53
CA HIS A 94 9.97 5.59 -2.77
C HIS A 94 9.26 6.92 -2.50
N GLY A 95 8.02 7.05 -2.98
CA GLY A 95 7.17 8.23 -2.76
C GLY A 95 6.82 8.44 -1.29
N MET A 96 6.39 7.38 -0.59
CA MET A 96 6.05 7.44 0.84
C MET A 96 7.25 7.90 1.68
N LEU A 97 8.42 7.36 1.40
CA LEU A 97 9.68 7.74 2.03
C LEU A 97 10.03 9.22 1.77
N LYS A 98 9.94 9.67 0.51
CA LYS A 98 10.18 11.08 0.17
C LYS A 98 9.25 12.03 0.92
N LEU A 99 8.01 11.64 1.14
CA LEU A 99 7.02 12.40 1.91
C LEU A 99 7.27 12.41 3.43
N GLY A 100 8.21 11.60 3.94
CA GLY A 100 8.56 11.59 5.36
C GLY A 100 7.85 10.54 6.19
N LEU A 101 7.20 9.55 5.55
CA LEU A 101 6.73 8.33 6.22
C LEU A 101 7.94 7.44 6.49
N SER A 102 8.73 7.82 7.49
CA SER A 102 9.85 7.05 8.01
C SER A 102 9.49 6.46 9.36
N SER A 103 9.97 5.25 9.65
CA SER A 103 9.93 4.65 10.97
C SER A 103 10.72 5.55 11.93
N GLN A 104 10.03 6.25 12.83
CA GLN A 104 10.70 7.02 13.88
C GLN A 104 11.45 6.05 14.79
N SER A 105 12.77 6.06 14.73
CA SER A 105 13.59 5.58 15.83
C SER A 105 13.54 6.67 16.91
N LEU A 106 12.60 6.59 17.84
CA LEU A 106 12.72 7.32 19.10
C LEU A 106 13.95 6.77 19.82
N SER A 107 15.08 7.45 19.68
CA SER A 107 16.19 7.27 20.60
C SER A 107 15.81 7.96 21.92
N THR A 108 15.03 7.29 22.76
CA THR A 108 15.00 7.62 24.19
C THR A 108 16.30 7.08 24.80
N GLY A 109 17.37 7.86 24.66
CA GLY A 109 18.63 7.63 25.35
C GLY A 109 18.50 8.01 26.82
N ALA A 110 17.92 7.12 27.63
CA ALA A 110 18.30 7.00 29.02
C ALA A 110 19.51 6.06 29.06
N ASP A 111 20.72 6.64 29.04
CA ASP A 111 21.85 6.26 29.89
C ASP A 111 23.13 7.02 29.50
N SER A 112 23.45 8.00 30.34
CA SER A 112 24.79 8.48 30.75
C SER A 112 25.93 8.58 29.74
N ALA A 113 26.25 9.84 29.38
CA ALA A 113 27.50 10.56 29.72
C ALA A 113 28.03 11.39 28.54
N ASN A 114 28.04 12.71 28.76
CA ASN A 114 28.64 13.79 27.96
C ASN A 114 28.05 14.07 26.56
N GLY A 115 27.24 15.13 26.49
CA GLY A 115 26.92 15.82 25.24
C GLY A 115 25.71 16.75 25.41
N GLU A 116 25.94 18.05 25.29
CA GLU A 116 24.99 19.15 25.54
C GLU A 116 23.58 18.99 24.94
N VAL A 117 22.59 19.37 25.75
CA VAL A 117 21.27 19.79 25.29
C VAL A 117 21.37 21.22 24.75
N VAL A 118 21.08 21.44 23.47
CA VAL A 118 20.86 22.79 22.96
C VAL A 118 19.45 22.91 22.39
N ALA A 119 18.63 23.62 23.15
CA ALA A 119 17.34 24.11 22.74
C ALA A 119 17.49 25.13 21.59
N VAL A 120 16.69 24.91 20.55
CA VAL A 120 16.16 25.86 19.55
C VAL A 120 16.76 27.27 19.59
N THR A 121 17.61 27.58 18.61
CA THR A 121 17.86 28.96 18.18
C THR A 121 17.75 29.05 16.66
N ALA A 122 16.91 29.99 16.24
CA ALA A 122 16.62 30.31 14.85
C ALA A 122 17.90 30.68 14.09
N GLY A 123 18.14 30.03 12.95
CA GLY A 123 19.19 30.42 12.02
C GLY A 123 19.77 29.23 11.27
N LEU A 124 19.32 29.03 10.03
CA LEU A 124 19.92 28.24 8.95
C LEU A 124 21.02 27.24 9.39
N GLN A 125 20.61 26.09 9.93
CA GLN A 125 21.49 24.96 10.14
C GLN A 125 21.32 23.97 8.99
N ALA A 126 22.44 23.53 8.42
CA ALA A 126 22.49 22.51 7.39
C ALA A 126 21.64 21.31 7.82
N LEU A 127 20.53 21.10 7.11
CA LEU A 127 19.68 19.92 7.24
C LEU A 127 20.55 18.71 6.90
N THR A 128 21.16 18.13 7.92
CA THR A 128 21.75 16.81 7.79
C THR A 128 20.54 15.89 7.61
N ILE A 129 20.27 15.52 6.36
CA ILE A 129 19.19 14.61 5.99
C ILE A 129 19.53 13.29 6.68
N GLN A 130 18.98 13.08 7.87
CA GLN A 130 18.95 11.75 8.46
C GLN A 130 18.28 10.85 7.41
N PRO A 131 18.92 9.76 6.98
CA PRO A 131 18.32 8.87 6.00
C PRO A 131 16.98 8.42 6.56
N LYS A 132 15.90 8.77 5.85
CA LYS A 132 14.54 8.38 6.21
C LYS A 132 14.48 6.86 6.15
N ALA A 133 14.57 6.21 7.30
CA ALA A 133 14.56 4.76 7.38
C ALA A 133 13.11 4.26 7.36
N LEU A 134 12.83 3.26 6.52
CA LEU A 134 11.58 2.51 6.56
C LEU A 134 11.90 1.06 6.88
N THR A 135 11.24 0.54 7.91
CA THR A 135 11.22 -0.90 8.15
C THR A 135 10.20 -1.53 7.21
N VAL A 136 10.67 -2.40 6.31
CA VAL A 136 9.80 -3.15 5.40
C VAL A 136 9.92 -4.64 5.71
N GLU A 137 8.78 -5.28 5.91
CA GLU A 137 8.69 -6.73 6.11
C GLU A 137 8.41 -7.43 4.77
N PRO A 138 9.16 -8.49 4.43
CA PRO A 138 8.93 -9.24 3.21
C PRO A 138 7.66 -10.08 3.30
N VAL A 139 6.78 -9.94 2.31
CA VAL A 139 5.59 -10.78 2.16
C VAL A 139 5.85 -11.85 1.11
N LYS A 140 5.50 -13.10 1.44
CA LYS A 140 5.53 -14.24 0.52
C LYS A 140 4.13 -14.57 0.06
N VAL A 141 3.95 -14.63 -1.26
CA VAL A 141 2.74 -15.14 -1.91
C VAL A 141 3.04 -16.58 -2.32
N VAL A 142 2.25 -17.50 -1.80
CA VAL A 142 2.33 -18.94 -2.09
C VAL A 142 1.04 -19.40 -2.75
N ASP A 143 1.10 -20.46 -3.55
CA ASP A 143 -0.11 -21.12 -4.05
C ASP A 143 -0.72 -22.06 -2.99
N THR A 144 -1.80 -22.74 -3.37
CA THR A 144 -2.52 -23.69 -2.50
C THR A 144 -1.69 -24.91 -2.10
N GLU A 145 -0.60 -25.20 -2.82
CA GLU A 145 0.34 -26.30 -2.53
C GLU A 145 1.53 -25.81 -1.69
N GLY A 146 1.58 -24.52 -1.33
CA GLY A 146 2.66 -23.90 -0.58
C GLY A 146 3.88 -23.53 -1.43
N LYS A 147 3.79 -23.63 -2.76
CA LYS A 147 4.87 -23.24 -3.65
C LYS A 147 4.94 -21.72 -3.72
N LEU A 148 6.15 -21.19 -3.50
CA LEU A 148 6.41 -19.76 -3.59
C LEU A 148 6.16 -19.23 -5.01
N TYR A 149 5.28 -18.24 -5.12
CA TYR A 149 5.00 -17.53 -6.35
C TYR A 149 5.80 -16.23 -6.43
N VAL A 150 5.71 -15.40 -5.39
CA VAL A 150 6.38 -14.10 -5.31
C VAL A 150 6.81 -13.84 -3.87
N GLN A 151 8.03 -13.31 -3.71
CA GLN A 151 8.46 -12.69 -2.46
C GLN A 151 8.86 -11.25 -2.74
N TYR A 152 8.36 -10.30 -1.95
CA TYR A 152 8.70 -8.89 -2.05
C TYR A 152 8.70 -8.21 -0.67
N PRO A 153 9.66 -7.31 -0.39
CA PRO A 153 10.87 -7.07 -1.17
C PRO A 153 11.87 -8.23 -1.04
N SER A 154 12.58 -8.52 -2.12
CA SER A 154 13.71 -9.45 -2.18
C SER A 154 15.04 -8.67 -2.13
N LYS A 155 16.18 -9.38 -2.22
CA LYS A 155 17.50 -8.76 -2.14
C LYS A 155 17.73 -7.66 -3.18
N THR A 156 17.13 -7.81 -4.36
CA THR A 156 17.31 -6.93 -5.51
C THR A 156 16.28 -5.80 -5.60
N ASP A 157 15.23 -5.81 -4.78
CA ASP A 157 14.19 -4.77 -4.81
C ASP A 157 14.57 -3.57 -3.91
N LEU A 158 13.92 -2.42 -4.12
CA LEU A 158 14.13 -1.20 -3.34
C LEU A 158 15.59 -0.68 -3.36
N GLN A 159 16.28 -0.78 -4.51
CA GLN A 159 17.62 -0.23 -4.69
C GLN A 159 17.55 1.25 -5.03
N PHE A 160 17.58 2.11 -4.00
CA PHE A 160 17.57 3.55 -4.16
C PHE A 160 18.85 4.17 -3.60
N PRO A 161 19.52 5.09 -4.33
CA PRO A 161 20.74 5.73 -3.84
C PRO A 161 20.48 6.75 -2.72
N ASP A 162 19.24 7.22 -2.59
CA ASP A 162 18.82 8.30 -1.69
C ASP A 162 18.16 7.81 -0.39
N ILE A 163 17.99 6.49 -0.19
CA ILE A 163 17.24 5.95 0.94
C ILE A 163 17.87 4.67 1.51
N ASP A 164 17.88 4.57 2.84
CA ASP A 164 18.23 3.36 3.57
C ASP A 164 16.98 2.53 3.91
N VAL A 165 16.93 1.29 3.41
CA VAL A 165 15.79 0.38 3.61
C VAL A 165 16.19 -0.68 4.62
N LYS A 166 15.59 -0.60 5.81
CA LYS A 166 15.76 -1.62 6.86
C LYS A 166 14.80 -2.76 6.57
N ARG A 167 15.34 -3.92 6.21
CA ARG A 167 14.54 -5.13 5.99
C ARG A 167 14.37 -5.83 7.32
N GLY A 168 13.13 -5.87 7.82
CA GLY A 168 12.78 -6.66 9.01
C GLY A 168 13.08 -8.14 8.75
N LYS A 169 13.52 -8.86 9.79
CA LYS A 169 13.51 -10.33 9.76
C LYS A 169 12.11 -10.78 10.19
N GLU A 170 11.53 -11.74 9.45
CA GLU A 170 10.43 -12.59 9.94
C GLU A 170 10.78 -13.21 11.29
#